data_AF-A0ABD1X1N1-F1
#
_entry.id   AF-A0ABD1X1N1-F1
#
_cell.length_a   1.000
_cell.length_b   1.000
_cell.length_c   1.000
_cell.angle_alpha   90.00
_cell.angle_beta   90.00
_cell.angle_gamma   90.00
#
_symmetry.space_group_name_H-M   'P 1'
#
loop_
_entity.id
_entity.type
_entity.pdbx_description
1 polymer ?
#
loop_
_entity_poly.entity_id
_entity_poly.type
_entity_poly.pdbx_seq_one_letter_code
_entity_poly.pdbx_strand_id
1 'polypeptide(L)'
;MLRQAPRFLLSRASMRWRRPFSTDLPAETPADSKFVDTWKKSIPNIEPPKTPSAFMTPRPPTPSTIPSKLTVNLVLPYDSLLSAKEVDMVIVPATTGQMGVLPGHVSTIAELKPGVLSVHEGNEVKKYFLSSGFAFIHANSVADIMAVEATPLDQVDPSLVQKGLAEFTQKLNSASTDVEKAEAQIGVDVHSALNAALTG
;
A
#
# COMPACT_ATOMS: atom_id res chain seq x y z
N MET A 1 -33.55 -67.45 11.17
CA MET A 1 -32.16 -67.43 10.67
C MET A 1 -32.02 -66.29 9.67
N LEU A 2 -31.71 -65.07 10.15
CA LEU A 2 -31.56 -63.88 9.30
C LEU A 2 -30.08 -63.68 8.94
N ARG A 3 -29.78 -63.55 7.64
CA ARG A 3 -28.45 -63.25 7.09
C ARG A 3 -28.05 -61.81 7.41
N GLN A 4 -26.89 -61.62 8.04
CA GLN A 4 -26.21 -60.33 8.17
C GLN A 4 -25.54 -59.93 6.85
N ALA A 5 -25.63 -58.65 6.50
CA ALA A 5 -24.83 -58.00 5.45
C ALA A 5 -23.99 -56.88 6.11
N PRO A 6 -22.70 -56.69 5.77
CA PRO A 6 -21.92 -55.59 6.30
C PRO A 6 -22.17 -54.31 5.49
N ARG A 7 -22.54 -53.22 6.17
CA ARG A 7 -22.50 -51.86 5.61
C ARG A 7 -21.07 -51.35 5.65
N PHE A 8 -20.39 -51.33 4.50
CA PHE A 8 -19.18 -50.53 4.32
C PHE A 8 -19.58 -49.05 4.16
N LEU A 9 -19.33 -48.24 5.19
CA LEU A 9 -19.35 -46.78 5.09
C LEU A 9 -18.03 -46.32 4.45
N LEU A 10 -18.03 -46.07 3.15
CA LEU A 10 -16.97 -45.33 2.49
C LEU A 10 -17.07 -43.86 2.90
N SER A 11 -16.26 -43.47 3.87
CA SER A 11 -15.94 -42.07 4.18
C SER A 11 -15.40 -41.40 2.91
N ARG A 12 -16.24 -40.57 2.28
CA ARG A 12 -15.82 -39.73 1.17
C ARG A 12 -14.95 -38.61 1.75
N ALA A 13 -13.64 -38.85 1.82
CA ALA A 13 -12.67 -37.81 2.11
C ALA A 13 -12.81 -36.73 1.02
N SER A 14 -13.48 -35.62 1.36
CA SER A 14 -13.52 -34.45 0.51
C SER A 14 -12.13 -33.82 0.54
N MET A 15 -11.26 -34.28 -0.36
CA MET A 15 -10.00 -33.63 -0.65
C MET A 15 -10.36 -32.28 -1.27
N ARG A 16 -10.52 -31.25 -0.42
CA ARG A 16 -10.66 -29.87 -0.88
C ARG A 16 -9.34 -29.50 -1.54
N TRP A 17 -9.31 -29.63 -2.86
CA TRP A 17 -8.25 -29.05 -3.67
C TRP A 17 -8.38 -27.53 -3.56
N ARG A 18 -7.72 -26.92 -2.57
CA ARG A 18 -7.54 -25.48 -2.54
C ARG A 18 -6.63 -25.14 -3.71
N ARG A 19 -7.22 -24.57 -4.77
CA ARG A 19 -6.42 -23.86 -5.77
C ARG A 19 -5.83 -22.64 -5.06
N PRO A 20 -4.52 -22.39 -5.16
CA PRO A 20 -3.95 -21.14 -4.68
C PRO A 20 -4.68 -20.00 -5.39
N PHE A 21 -5.05 -18.96 -4.64
CA PHE A 21 -5.58 -17.76 -5.28
C PHE A 21 -4.47 -17.08 -6.07
N SER A 22 -4.79 -16.30 -7.10
CA SER A 22 -3.78 -15.57 -7.88
C SER A 22 -2.92 -14.61 -7.03
N THR A 23 -3.36 -14.34 -5.80
CA THR A 23 -2.67 -13.51 -4.80
C THR A 23 -1.75 -14.30 -3.87
N ASP A 24 -1.81 -15.64 -3.88
CA ASP A 24 -0.90 -16.50 -3.11
C ASP A 24 0.42 -16.68 -3.87
N LEU A 25 1.36 -15.77 -3.63
CA LEU A 25 2.71 -15.85 -4.18
C LEU A 25 3.63 -16.61 -3.22
N PRO A 26 4.44 -17.58 -3.71
CA PRO A 26 5.50 -18.17 -2.90
C PRO A 26 6.54 -17.12 -2.54
N ALA A 27 7.32 -17.35 -1.48
CA ALA A 27 8.43 -16.48 -1.12
C ALA A 27 9.41 -16.33 -2.30
N GLU A 28 9.73 -15.10 -2.69
CA GLU A 28 10.65 -14.81 -3.78
C GLU A 28 12.09 -15.24 -3.42
N THR A 29 12.77 -15.94 -4.33
CA THR A 29 14.18 -16.28 -4.15
C THR A 29 15.06 -15.07 -4.49
N PRO A 30 16.05 -14.71 -3.66
CA PRO A 30 16.77 -13.43 -3.74
C PRO A 30 17.70 -13.26 -4.96
N ALA A 31 17.89 -14.29 -5.79
CA ALA A 31 18.74 -14.20 -6.98
C ALA A 31 18.17 -15.03 -8.14
N ASP A 32 18.14 -14.42 -9.34
CA ASP A 32 17.83 -15.11 -10.59
C ASP A 32 19.00 -16.05 -10.94
N SER A 33 18.94 -17.29 -10.47
CA SER A 33 19.95 -18.32 -10.74
C SER A 33 20.27 -18.45 -12.23
N LYS A 34 19.25 -18.35 -13.08
CA LYS A 34 19.40 -18.33 -14.55
C LYS A 34 20.28 -17.19 -15.04
N PHE A 35 20.09 -15.98 -14.51
CA PHE A 35 20.92 -14.82 -14.89
C PHE A 35 22.37 -15.05 -14.49
N VAL A 36 22.61 -15.47 -13.24
CA VAL A 36 23.95 -15.73 -12.71
C VAL A 36 24.69 -16.80 -13.53
N ASP A 37 24.01 -17.88 -13.90
CA ASP A 37 24.60 -18.97 -14.68
C ASP A 37 24.92 -18.53 -16.11
N THR A 38 24.06 -17.75 -16.76
CA THR A 38 24.34 -17.19 -18.10
C THR A 38 25.45 -16.15 -18.09
N TRP A 39 25.54 -15.30 -17.06
CA TRP A 39 26.59 -14.30 -16.91
C TRP A 39 27.96 -14.95 -16.72
N LYS A 40 28.06 -15.95 -15.85
CA LYS A 40 29.32 -16.70 -15.65
C LYS A 40 29.79 -17.40 -16.92
N LYS A 41 28.85 -17.82 -17.78
CA LYS A 41 29.15 -18.41 -19.09
C LYS A 41 29.65 -17.37 -20.10
N SER A 42 29.15 -16.14 -20.09
CA SER A 42 29.55 -15.09 -21.03
C SER A 42 30.80 -14.32 -20.60
N ILE A 43 30.92 -14.02 -19.29
CA ILE A 43 31.99 -13.22 -18.71
C ILE A 43 32.47 -13.88 -17.39
N PRO A 44 33.37 -14.87 -17.47
CA PRO A 44 33.78 -15.67 -16.29
C PRO A 44 34.63 -14.90 -15.28
N ASN A 45 35.29 -13.82 -15.70
CA ASN A 45 36.25 -13.07 -14.86
C ASN A 45 35.62 -11.89 -14.10
N ILE A 46 34.31 -11.63 -14.27
CA ILE A 46 33.62 -10.51 -13.63
C ILE A 46 32.45 -11.07 -12.83
N GLU A 47 32.38 -10.73 -11.54
CA GLU A 47 31.23 -11.08 -10.71
C GLU A 47 29.93 -10.49 -11.28
N PRO A 48 28.82 -11.24 -11.24
CA PRO A 48 27.55 -10.74 -11.78
C PRO A 48 27.10 -9.49 -11.02
N PRO A 49 26.52 -8.50 -11.72
CA PRO A 49 25.96 -7.33 -11.06
C PRO A 49 24.85 -7.74 -10.10
N LYS A 50 24.76 -7.03 -8.96
CA LYS A 50 23.67 -7.23 -7.99
C LYS A 50 22.35 -6.71 -8.57
N THR A 51 21.28 -7.48 -8.40
CA THR A 51 19.92 -7.07 -8.77
C THR A 51 19.28 -6.28 -7.63
N PRO A 52 18.25 -5.44 -7.90
CA PRO A 52 17.52 -4.75 -6.84
C PRO A 52 16.96 -5.70 -5.77
N SER A 53 16.52 -6.90 -6.17
CA SER A 53 16.05 -7.95 -5.27
C SER A 53 17.10 -8.40 -4.24
N ALA A 54 18.40 -8.26 -4.54
CA ALA A 54 19.47 -8.60 -3.61
C ALA A 54 19.54 -7.61 -2.42
N PHE A 55 18.94 -6.43 -2.54
CA PHE A 55 18.89 -5.41 -1.49
C PHE A 55 17.53 -5.36 -0.78
N MET A 56 16.56 -6.13 -1.24
CA MET A 56 15.21 -6.17 -0.68
C MET A 56 15.05 -7.43 0.18
N THR A 57 14.40 -7.29 1.34
CA THR A 57 13.96 -8.47 2.09
C THR A 57 12.83 -9.15 1.32
N PRO A 58 12.92 -10.46 1.04
CA PRO A 58 11.85 -11.18 0.37
C PRO A 58 10.54 -11.01 1.11
N ARG A 59 9.46 -10.82 0.35
CA ARG A 59 8.12 -10.69 0.93
C ARG A 59 7.75 -11.97 1.69
N PRO A 60 7.22 -11.86 2.92
CA PRO A 60 6.76 -13.04 3.65
C PRO A 60 5.56 -13.70 2.92
N PRO A 61 5.46 -15.03 2.95
CA PRO A 61 4.36 -15.75 2.30
C PRO A 61 3.02 -15.39 2.92
N THR A 62 1.93 -15.58 2.18
CA THR A 62 0.57 -15.40 2.71
C THR A 62 0.34 -16.36 3.88
N PRO A 63 -0.02 -15.88 5.07
CA PRO A 63 -0.36 -16.75 6.18
C PRO A 63 -1.67 -17.49 5.87
N SER A 64 -1.77 -18.73 6.34
CA SER A 64 -2.98 -19.56 6.18
C SER A 64 -4.17 -19.08 7.03
N THR A 65 -3.93 -18.15 7.95
CA THR A 65 -4.90 -17.54 8.87
C THR A 65 -4.72 -16.02 8.87
N ILE A 66 -5.80 -15.29 9.16
CA ILE A 66 -5.76 -13.83 9.21
C ILE A 66 -4.95 -13.41 10.44
N PRO A 67 -3.88 -12.60 10.30
CA PRO A 67 -3.10 -12.11 11.43
C PRO A 67 -3.90 -11.10 12.25
N SER A 68 -3.48 -10.86 13.50
CA SER A 68 -4.13 -9.91 14.41
C SER A 68 -3.77 -8.44 14.13
N LYS A 69 -2.64 -8.20 13.47
CA LYS A 69 -2.10 -6.86 13.15
C LYS A 69 -1.78 -6.75 11.66
N LEU A 70 -1.77 -5.51 11.17
CA LEU A 70 -1.43 -5.14 9.81
C LEU A 70 -0.01 -4.56 9.83
N THR A 71 0.87 -5.02 8.94
CA THR A 71 2.19 -4.39 8.75
C THR A 71 2.06 -3.27 7.73
N VAL A 72 2.51 -2.07 8.09
CA VAL A 72 2.40 -0.88 7.23
C VAL A 72 3.79 -0.31 6.94
N ASN A 73 3.99 -0.02 5.67
CA ASN A 73 5.14 0.72 5.16
C ASN A 73 4.64 2.04 4.55
N LEU A 74 5.13 3.18 5.02
CA LEU A 74 4.88 4.49 4.43
C LEU A 74 6.20 5.03 3.89
N VAL A 75 6.31 5.07 2.56
CA VAL A 75 7.55 5.36 1.86
C VAL A 75 7.39 6.60 0.98
N LEU A 76 8.38 7.48 1.06
CA LEU A 76 8.60 8.64 0.20
C LEU A 76 9.83 8.39 -0.67
N PRO A 77 10.02 9.14 -1.77
CA PRO A 77 11.21 9.00 -2.61
C PRO A 77 12.52 9.25 -1.87
N TYR A 78 12.50 10.08 -0.83
CA TYR A 78 13.69 10.51 -0.08
C TYR A 78 13.75 9.99 1.36
N ASP A 79 12.66 9.45 1.91
CA ASP A 79 12.59 8.96 3.29
C ASP A 79 11.53 7.85 3.47
N SER A 80 11.62 7.08 4.55
CA SER A 80 10.64 6.07 4.93
C SER A 80 10.09 6.39 6.32
N LEU A 81 8.91 7.03 6.35
CA LEU A 81 8.30 7.49 7.59
C LEU A 81 7.83 6.33 8.48
N LEU A 82 7.37 5.24 7.87
CA LEU A 82 7.00 4.01 8.58
C LEU A 82 7.62 2.83 7.85
N SER A 83 8.38 2.01 8.57
CA SER A 83 8.98 0.79 8.03
C SER A 83 8.65 -0.41 8.93
N ALA A 84 8.01 -1.41 8.35
CA ALA A 84 7.56 -2.64 8.98
C ALA A 84 6.77 -2.42 10.29
N LYS A 85 5.96 -1.35 10.34
CA LYS A 85 5.25 -0.97 11.57
C LYS A 85 3.95 -1.78 11.69
N GLU A 86 3.77 -2.46 12.81
CA GLU A 86 2.53 -3.19 13.11
C GLU A 86 1.46 -2.27 13.70
N VAL A 87 0.27 -2.27 13.10
CA VAL A 87 -0.86 -1.41 13.47
C VAL A 87 -2.18 -2.20 13.44
N ASP A 88 -3.23 -1.64 14.02
CA ASP A 88 -4.56 -2.26 14.04
C ASP A 88 -5.34 -1.98 12.76
N MET A 89 -5.24 -0.76 12.25
CA MET A 89 -5.99 -0.32 11.08
C MET A 89 -5.33 0.92 10.48
N VAL A 90 -5.50 1.10 9.17
CA VAL A 90 -5.15 2.33 8.47
C VAL A 90 -6.34 2.84 7.66
N ILE A 91 -6.58 4.15 7.70
CA ILE A 91 -7.57 4.82 6.86
C ILE A 91 -6.82 5.60 5.78
N VAL A 92 -7.06 5.21 4.52
CA VAL A 92 -6.33 5.67 3.34
C VAL A 92 -7.25 6.54 2.47
N PRO A 93 -6.79 7.73 2.02
CA PRO A 93 -7.55 8.61 1.13
C PRO A 93 -7.45 8.15 -0.33
N ALA A 94 -8.26 7.16 -0.72
CA ALA A 94 -8.33 6.72 -2.12
C ALA A 94 -9.09 7.73 -3.00
N THR A 95 -8.86 7.68 -4.31
CA THR A 95 -9.60 8.52 -5.28
C THR A 95 -11.12 8.28 -5.23
N THR A 96 -11.53 7.05 -4.89
CA THR A 96 -12.94 6.64 -4.75
C THR A 96 -13.57 7.04 -3.41
N GLY A 97 -12.78 7.50 -2.43
CA GLY A 97 -13.25 7.84 -1.09
C GLY A 97 -12.26 7.44 0.02
N GLN A 98 -12.73 7.43 1.26
CA GLN A 98 -11.92 6.98 2.40
C GLN A 98 -12.04 5.47 2.55
N MET A 99 -10.91 4.76 2.56
CA MET A 99 -10.85 3.30 2.66
C MET A 99 -10.18 2.88 3.97
N GLY A 100 -10.87 2.10 4.80
CA GLY A 100 -10.30 1.49 5.99
C GLY A 100 -9.70 0.12 5.69
N VAL A 101 -8.42 -0.06 5.99
CA VAL A 101 -7.65 -1.29 5.77
C VAL A 101 -7.36 -1.94 7.11
N LEU A 102 -7.89 -3.15 7.29
CA LEU A 102 -7.69 -4.00 8.47
C LEU A 102 -6.84 -5.23 8.12
N PRO A 103 -6.32 -5.99 9.11
CA PRO A 103 -5.66 -7.25 8.87
C PRO A 103 -6.58 -8.22 8.09
N GLY A 104 -6.04 -8.88 7.05
CA GLY A 104 -6.81 -9.76 6.17
C GLY A 104 -7.67 -9.06 5.12
N HIS A 105 -7.50 -7.75 4.89
CA HIS A 105 -8.17 -7.04 3.80
C HIS A 105 -7.87 -7.68 2.43
N VAL A 106 -8.82 -7.56 1.49
CA VAL A 106 -8.64 -8.02 0.12
C VAL A 106 -7.46 -7.29 -0.54
N SER A 107 -6.64 -8.02 -1.30
CA SER A 107 -5.53 -7.40 -2.02
C SER A 107 -6.04 -6.35 -3.00
N THR A 108 -5.52 -5.15 -2.92
CA THR A 108 -6.04 -3.99 -3.66
C THR A 108 -4.90 -3.03 -3.97
N ILE A 109 -4.94 -2.46 -5.17
CA ILE A 109 -4.09 -1.34 -5.55
C ILE A 109 -5.02 -0.15 -5.68
N ALA A 110 -4.78 0.89 -4.88
CA ALA A 110 -5.58 2.11 -4.88
C ALA A 110 -4.70 3.32 -5.19
N GLU A 111 -5.17 4.18 -6.07
CA GLU A 111 -4.61 5.51 -6.26
C GLU A 111 -5.06 6.42 -5.10
N LEU A 112 -4.15 7.27 -4.64
CA LEU A 112 -4.36 8.17 -3.52
C LEU A 112 -4.57 9.60 -3.99
N LYS A 113 -5.63 10.23 -3.50
CA LYS A 113 -5.88 11.65 -3.67
C LYS A 113 -5.25 12.46 -2.53
N PRO A 114 -5.04 13.78 -2.70
CA PRO A 114 -4.63 14.64 -1.59
C PRO A 114 -5.58 14.48 -0.40
N GLY A 115 -5.03 14.20 0.78
CA GLY A 115 -5.85 13.92 1.95
C GLY A 115 -5.10 13.33 3.13
N VAL A 116 -5.85 13.02 4.19
CA VAL A 116 -5.27 12.52 5.45
C VAL A 116 -5.24 11.00 5.49
N LEU A 117 -4.06 10.46 5.70
CA LEU A 117 -3.81 9.10 6.14
C LEU A 117 -3.89 9.03 7.66
N SER A 118 -4.72 8.15 8.19
CA SER A 118 -4.78 7.90 9.65
C SER A 118 -4.31 6.49 9.96
N VAL A 119 -3.30 6.38 10.83
CA VAL A 119 -2.72 5.13 11.28
C VAL A 119 -3.14 4.89 12.74
N HIS A 120 -3.85 3.79 13.00
CA HIS A 120 -4.39 3.46 14.32
C HIS A 120 -3.54 2.40 15.01
N GLU A 121 -2.97 2.74 16.16
CA GLU A 121 -2.20 1.85 17.04
C GLU A 121 -2.86 1.83 18.43
N GLY A 122 -3.78 0.89 18.63
CA GLY A 122 -4.61 0.83 19.83
C GLY A 122 -5.42 2.11 20.04
N ASN A 123 -5.08 2.87 21.09
CA ASN A 123 -5.72 4.16 21.40
C ASN A 123 -5.03 5.36 20.73
N GLU A 124 -3.85 5.18 20.13
CA GLU A 124 -3.10 6.24 19.48
C GLU A 124 -3.47 6.34 18.00
N VAL A 125 -3.71 7.54 17.50
CA VAL A 125 -4.00 7.81 16.08
C VAL A 125 -2.99 8.80 15.55
N LYS A 126 -2.12 8.34 14.65
CA LYS A 126 -1.14 9.20 13.94
C LYS A 126 -1.72 9.60 12.60
N LYS A 127 -1.71 10.91 12.31
CA LYS A 127 -2.27 11.47 11.08
C LYS A 127 -1.17 12.10 10.24
N TYR A 128 -1.15 11.72 8.97
CA TYR A 128 -0.24 12.26 7.97
C TYR A 128 -1.07 12.83 6.83
N PHE A 129 -0.76 14.04 6.39
CA PHE A 129 -1.28 14.54 5.13
C PHE A 129 -0.45 13.98 3.98
N LEU A 130 -1.09 13.39 2.98
CA LEU A 130 -0.47 12.88 1.77
C LEU A 130 -0.79 13.81 0.61
N SER A 131 0.23 14.13 -0.20
CA SER A 131 0.02 14.89 -1.44
C SER A 131 -0.67 14.05 -2.51
N SER A 132 -0.12 12.88 -2.82
CA SER A 132 -0.63 11.91 -3.81
C SER A 132 0.19 10.63 -3.69
N GLY A 133 -0.26 9.55 -4.34
CA GLY A 133 0.47 8.29 -4.31
C GLY A 133 -0.35 7.06 -4.68
N PHE A 134 0.16 5.90 -4.27
CA PHE A 134 -0.49 4.61 -4.40
C PHE A 134 -0.44 3.85 -3.08
N ALA A 135 -1.52 3.13 -2.76
CA ALA A 135 -1.55 2.15 -1.69
C ALA A 135 -1.68 0.74 -2.28
N PHE A 136 -0.70 -0.11 -1.95
CA PHE A 136 -0.68 -1.52 -2.29
C PHE A 136 -1.01 -2.32 -1.04
N ILE A 137 -2.16 -2.99 -1.07
CA ILE A 137 -2.62 -3.89 -0.01
C ILE A 137 -2.39 -5.31 -0.50
N HIS A 138 -1.59 -6.06 0.23
CA HIS A 138 -1.21 -7.42 -0.12
C HIS A 138 -2.04 -8.45 0.67
N ALA A 139 -2.16 -9.66 0.12
CA ALA A 139 -2.91 -10.75 0.77
C ALA A 139 -2.30 -11.19 2.12
N ASN A 140 -1.01 -10.92 2.34
CA ASN A 140 -0.30 -11.28 3.55
C ASN A 140 -0.46 -10.24 4.68
N SER A 141 -1.45 -9.35 4.59
CA SER A 141 -1.69 -8.27 5.57
C SER A 141 -0.52 -7.30 5.70
N VAL A 142 0.16 -7.05 4.59
CA VAL A 142 1.13 -5.96 4.44
C VAL A 142 0.49 -4.88 3.57
N ALA A 143 0.57 -3.63 4.02
CA ALA A 143 0.14 -2.45 3.26
C ALA A 143 1.34 -1.55 2.97
N ASP A 144 1.70 -1.43 1.71
CA ASP A 144 2.73 -0.51 1.23
C ASP A 144 2.07 0.75 0.69
N ILE A 145 2.26 1.86 1.39
CA ILE A 145 1.75 3.17 1.03
C ILE A 145 2.92 3.98 0.50
N MET A 146 2.86 4.31 -0.78
CA MET A 146 3.89 5.07 -1.48
C MET A 146 3.31 6.42 -1.83
N ALA A 147 3.85 7.49 -1.24
CA ALA A 147 3.43 8.84 -1.52
C ALA A 147 4.59 9.66 -2.06
N VAL A 148 4.30 10.72 -2.82
CA VAL A 148 5.34 11.66 -3.27
C VAL A 148 5.84 12.50 -2.09
N GLU A 149 4.90 12.97 -1.28
CA GLU A 149 5.16 13.80 -0.10
C GLU A 149 4.16 13.42 0.99
N ALA A 150 4.64 13.34 2.23
CA ALA A 150 3.81 13.12 3.40
C ALA A 150 4.30 13.96 4.58
N THR A 151 3.38 14.66 5.23
CA THR A 151 3.72 15.56 6.35
C THR A 151 2.81 15.27 7.54
N PRO A 152 3.36 15.13 8.76
CA PRO A 152 2.55 15.12 9.98
C PRO A 152 1.66 16.37 10.10
N LEU A 153 0.40 16.21 10.51
CA LEU A 153 -0.55 17.33 10.54
C LEU A 153 -0.15 18.46 11.51
N ASP A 154 0.62 18.14 12.55
CA ASP A 154 1.15 19.10 13.53
C ASP A 154 2.22 20.04 12.97
N GLN A 155 2.82 19.69 11.82
CA GLN A 155 3.83 20.52 11.16
C GLN A 155 3.25 21.46 10.10
N VAL A 156 1.93 21.41 9.86
CA VAL A 156 1.26 22.21 8.84
C VAL A 156 0.74 23.52 9.44
N ASP A 157 1.18 24.65 8.91
CA ASP A 157 0.68 25.97 9.31
C ASP A 157 -0.66 26.31 8.62
N PRO A 158 -1.77 26.47 9.35
CA PRO A 158 -3.07 26.78 8.78
C PRO A 158 -3.10 28.13 8.03
N SER A 159 -2.30 29.11 8.45
CA SER A 159 -2.26 30.43 7.82
C SER A 159 -1.70 30.37 6.40
N LEU A 160 -0.66 29.55 6.19
CA LEU A 160 -0.07 29.32 4.88
C LEU A 160 -1.02 28.55 3.96
N VAL A 161 -1.76 27.58 4.49
CA VAL A 161 -2.76 26.83 3.74
C VAL A 161 -3.86 27.75 3.21
N GLN A 162 -4.41 28.63 4.06
CA GLN A 162 -5.45 29.58 3.64
C GLN A 162 -4.94 30.58 2.59
N LYS A 163 -3.72 31.07 2.77
CA LYS A 163 -3.07 31.95 1.79
C LYS A 163 -2.88 31.24 0.45
N GLY A 164 -2.39 30.00 0.46
CA GLY A 164 -2.22 29.18 -0.75
C GLY A 164 -3.55 28.93 -1.46
N LEU A 165 -4.60 28.58 -0.72
CA LEU A 165 -5.94 28.38 -1.29
C LEU A 165 -6.43 29.62 -2.03
N ALA A 166 -6.30 30.81 -1.44
CA ALA A 166 -6.68 32.06 -2.08
C ALA A 166 -5.86 32.34 -3.35
N GLU A 167 -4.55 32.12 -3.31
CA GLU A 167 -3.65 32.30 -4.46
C GLU A 167 -3.99 31.37 -5.62
N PHE A 168 -4.16 30.08 -5.37
CA PHE A 168 -4.48 29.11 -6.41
C PHE A 168 -5.90 29.29 -6.96
N THR A 169 -6.84 29.73 -6.12
CA THR A 169 -8.20 30.09 -6.57
C THR A 169 -8.17 31.32 -7.49
N GLN A 170 -7.36 32.32 -7.17
CA GLN A 170 -7.15 33.48 -8.04
C GLN A 170 -6.50 33.07 -9.37
N LYS A 171 -5.45 32.23 -9.31
CA LYS A 171 -4.78 31.68 -10.50
C LYS A 171 -5.75 30.95 -11.40
N LEU A 172 -6.63 30.13 -10.82
CA LEU A 172 -7.66 29.39 -11.55
C LEU A 172 -8.63 30.31 -12.31
N ASN A 173 -9.04 31.41 -11.68
CA ASN A 173 -9.92 32.40 -12.31
C ASN A 173 -9.22 33.22 -13.41
N SER A 174 -7.92 33.44 -13.30
CA SER A 174 -7.12 34.16 -14.29
C SER A 174 -6.56 33.28 -15.41
N ALA A 175 -6.60 31.96 -15.25
CA ALA A 175 -5.98 31.01 -16.16
C ALA A 175 -6.67 31.02 -17.53
N SER A 176 -5.88 31.15 -18.59
CA SER A 176 -6.36 31.30 -19.96
C SER A 176 -6.23 30.01 -20.76
N THR A 177 -5.16 29.26 -20.51
CA THR A 177 -4.87 27.98 -21.16
C THR A 177 -5.39 26.81 -20.34
N ASP A 178 -5.65 25.68 -20.99
CA ASP A 178 -6.12 24.47 -20.30
C ASP A 178 -5.06 23.89 -19.36
N VAL A 179 -3.77 24.09 -19.66
CA VAL A 179 -2.65 23.68 -18.80
C VAL A 179 -2.62 24.51 -17.52
N GLU A 180 -2.70 25.84 -17.63
CA GLU A 180 -2.74 26.73 -16.45
C GLU A 180 -3.95 26.43 -15.56
N LYS A 181 -5.11 26.13 -16.17
CA LYS A 181 -6.32 25.74 -15.43
C LYS A 181 -6.11 24.44 -14.67
N ALA A 182 -5.50 23.43 -15.30
CA ALA A 182 -5.21 22.16 -14.66
C ALA A 182 -4.23 22.32 -13.48
N GLU A 183 -3.15 23.08 -13.66
CA GLU A 183 -2.19 23.36 -12.59
C GLU A 183 -2.82 24.11 -11.42
N ALA A 184 -3.64 25.12 -11.71
CA ALA A 184 -4.34 25.87 -10.68
C ALA A 184 -5.37 25.00 -9.94
N GLN A 185 -6.08 24.12 -10.65
CA GLN A 185 -7.04 23.20 -10.05
C GLN A 185 -6.36 22.21 -9.11
N ILE A 186 -5.21 21.66 -9.50
CA ILE A 186 -4.41 20.77 -8.63
C ILE A 186 -4.05 21.50 -7.32
N GLY A 187 -3.60 22.76 -7.41
CA GLY A 187 -3.28 23.57 -6.23
C GLY A 187 -4.51 23.82 -5.33
N VAL A 188 -5.66 24.13 -5.92
CA VAL A 188 -6.92 24.29 -5.18
C VAL A 188 -7.31 22.98 -4.49
N ASP A 189 -7.22 21.83 -5.17
CA ASP A 189 -7.59 20.53 -4.63
C ASP A 189 -6.73 20.15 -3.42
N VAL A 190 -5.41 20.35 -3.51
CA VAL A 190 -4.46 20.08 -2.42
C VAL A 190 -4.72 21.00 -1.22
N HIS A 191 -4.83 22.32 -1.45
CA HIS A 191 -5.05 23.27 -0.35
C HIS A 191 -6.45 23.17 0.26
N SER A 192 -7.46 22.83 -0.52
CA SER A 192 -8.80 22.52 -0.02
C SER A 192 -8.79 21.29 0.87
N ALA A 193 -8.11 20.22 0.45
CA ALA A 193 -7.94 19.01 1.25
C ALA A 193 -7.15 19.27 2.54
N LEU A 194 -6.09 20.08 2.49
CA LEU A 194 -5.34 20.51 3.69
C LEU A 194 -6.22 21.32 4.64
N ASN A 195 -6.98 22.27 4.13
CA ASN A 195 -7.85 23.10 4.97
C ASN A 195 -8.91 22.24 5.67
N ALA A 196 -9.56 21.33 4.93
CA ALA A 196 -10.50 20.37 5.50
C ALA A 196 -9.86 19.46 6.56
N ALA A 197 -8.61 19.03 6.35
CA ALA A 197 -7.87 18.23 7.31
C ALA A 197 -7.58 18.95 8.63
N LEU A 198 -7.39 20.27 8.58
CA LEU A 198 -7.07 21.11 9.74
C LEU A 198 -8.31 21.56 10.51
N THR A 199 -9.43 21.82 9.81
CA THR A 199 -10.66 22.32 10.44
C THR A 199 -11.55 21.23 11.03
N GLY A 200 -11.41 19.98 10.57
CA GLY A 200 -12.22 18.83 11.02
C GLY A 200 -13.49 18.66 10.21
#